data_AF-A0A356CQ37-F1
#
_entry.id   AF-A0A356CQ37-F1
#
_cell.length_a   1.000
_cell.length_b   1.000
_cell.length_c   1.000
_cell.angle_alpha   90.00
_cell.angle_beta   90.00
_cell.angle_gamma   90.00
#
_symmetry.space_group_name_H-M   'P 1'
#
loop_
_entity.id
_entity.type
_entity.pdbx_description
1 polymer ?
#
loop_
_entity_poly.entity_id
_entity_poly.type
_entity_poly.pdbx_seq_one_letter_code
_entity_poly.pdbx_strand_id
1 'polypeptide(L)'
;MKILIVEDQPNHMEEAVAVLNSAGVEFVSATNQVEATSFLYDHKEGKIRLDGVITDVFMPHADRAPWDEADQPCGLRVKIQAEKFGLPCIMCTAGHHHGAKYEWINGLCRFMGWEMVDGYPDGDIYHDEAPHKRWSSALAFLQTQISLRIIKDLTS
;
A
#
# COMPACT_ATOMS: atom_id res chain seq x y z
N MET A 1 -14.72 7.16 -5.67
CA MET A 1 -13.50 6.98 -4.85
C MET A 1 -12.37 6.68 -5.81
N LYS A 2 -11.23 7.36 -5.69
CA LYS A 2 -10.04 7.14 -6.50
C LYS A 2 -8.85 6.74 -5.65
N ILE A 3 -8.29 5.56 -5.89
CA ILE A 3 -7.19 4.97 -5.12
C ILE A 3 -5.89 4.98 -5.93
N LEU A 4 -4.75 5.22 -5.28
CA LEU A 4 -3.44 4.86 -5.83
C LEU A 4 -3.09 3.44 -5.38
N ILE A 5 -2.91 2.52 -6.33
CA ILE A 5 -2.38 1.18 -6.08
C ILE A 5 -0.91 1.14 -6.47
N VAL A 6 -0.04 0.61 -5.60
CA VAL A 6 1.40 0.51 -5.85
C VAL A 6 1.87 -0.92 -5.68
N GLU A 7 2.32 -1.53 -6.77
CA GLU A 7 2.69 -2.96 -6.84
C GLU A 7 3.60 -3.18 -8.05
N ASP A 8 4.78 -3.78 -7.85
CA ASP A 8 5.76 -3.99 -8.93
C ASP A 8 5.59 -5.32 -9.66
N GLN A 9 5.02 -6.34 -9.00
CA GLN A 9 4.85 -7.65 -9.59
C GLN A 9 3.58 -7.72 -10.44
N PRO A 10 3.67 -8.09 -11.74
CA PRO A 10 2.51 -8.08 -12.63
C PRO A 10 1.33 -8.94 -12.16
N ASN A 11 1.59 -10.13 -11.61
CA ASN A 11 0.55 -11.03 -11.09
C ASN A 11 -0.20 -10.41 -9.89
N HIS A 12 0.54 -9.83 -8.95
CA HIS A 12 -0.07 -9.18 -7.77
C HIS A 12 -0.83 -7.92 -8.17
N MET A 13 -0.35 -7.17 -9.17
CA MET A 13 -1.06 -6.02 -9.74
C MET A 13 -2.37 -6.45 -10.41
N GLU A 14 -2.36 -7.53 -11.20
CA GLU A 14 -3.58 -8.08 -11.82
C GLU A 14 -4.64 -8.46 -10.77
N GLU A 15 -4.22 -9.07 -9.66
CA GLU A 15 -5.11 -9.37 -8.53
C GLU A 15 -5.70 -8.11 -7.90
N ALA A 16 -4.87 -7.09 -7.65
CA ALA A 16 -5.32 -5.82 -7.09
C ALA A 16 -6.34 -5.12 -8.00
N VAL A 17 -6.04 -5.08 -9.30
CA VAL A 17 -6.91 -4.51 -10.34
C VAL A 17 -8.23 -5.25 -10.41
N ALA A 18 -8.23 -6.59 -10.36
CA ALA A 18 -9.46 -7.38 -10.35
C ALA A 18 -10.36 -7.05 -9.15
N VAL A 19 -9.78 -6.89 -7.96
CA VAL A 19 -10.49 -6.49 -6.74
C VAL A 19 -11.07 -5.07 -6.86
N LEU A 20 -10.26 -4.10 -7.31
CA LEU A 20 -10.70 -2.70 -7.45
C LEU A 20 -11.81 -2.55 -8.49
N ASN A 21 -11.67 -3.21 -9.65
CA ASN A 21 -12.70 -3.23 -10.69
C ASN A 21 -14.00 -3.85 -10.19
N SER A 22 -13.92 -4.99 -9.48
CA SER A 22 -15.10 -5.68 -8.94
C SER A 22 -15.84 -4.82 -7.89
N ALA A 23 -15.11 -3.95 -7.19
CA ALA A 23 -15.67 -3.00 -6.22
C ALA A 23 -16.16 -1.68 -6.86
N GLY A 24 -16.02 -1.50 -8.18
CA GLY A 24 -16.39 -0.26 -8.87
C GLY A 24 -15.54 0.94 -8.45
N VAL A 25 -14.28 0.70 -8.08
CA VAL A 25 -13.34 1.73 -7.60
C VAL A 25 -12.48 2.23 -8.75
N GLU A 26 -12.39 3.55 -8.91
CA GLU A 26 -11.42 4.15 -9.83
C GLU A 26 -10.01 4.07 -9.23
N PHE A 27 -9.00 3.86 -10.06
CA PHE A 27 -7.62 3.82 -9.58
C PHE A 27 -6.63 4.39 -10.58
N VAL A 28 -5.46 4.75 -10.07
CA VAL A 28 -4.20 4.91 -10.81
C VAL A 28 -3.20 3.92 -10.23
N SER A 29 -2.34 3.36 -11.07
CA SER A 29 -1.35 2.38 -10.66
C SER A 29 0.06 2.95 -10.75
N ALA A 30 0.94 2.50 -9.87
CA ALA A 30 2.38 2.70 -9.96
C ALA A 30 3.10 1.37 -9.71
N THR A 31 4.26 1.18 -10.33
CA THR A 31 5.07 -0.06 -10.18
C THR A 31 6.36 0.15 -9.39
N ASN A 32 6.59 1.37 -8.89
CA ASN A 32 7.75 1.70 -8.09
C ASN A 32 7.48 2.94 -7.22
N GLN A 33 8.42 3.22 -6.32
CA GLN A 33 8.27 4.33 -5.36
C GLN A 33 8.33 5.72 -5.99
N VAL A 34 9.15 5.93 -7.03
CA VAL A 34 9.26 7.23 -7.71
C VAL A 34 7.94 7.58 -8.40
N GLU A 35 7.35 6.63 -9.13
CA GLU A 35 6.07 6.82 -9.80
C GLU A 35 4.94 7.07 -8.80
N ALA A 36 4.85 6.25 -7.74
CA ALA A 36 3.89 6.47 -6.67
C ALA A 36 4.02 7.86 -6.04
N THR A 37 5.26 8.32 -5.86
CA THR A 37 5.56 9.65 -5.32
C THR A 37 5.09 10.76 -6.25
N SER A 38 5.22 10.60 -7.56
CA SER A 38 4.69 11.55 -8.54
C SER A 38 3.20 11.75 -8.35
N PHE A 39 2.41 10.66 -8.25
CA PHE A 39 0.98 10.74 -8.01
C PHE A 39 0.61 11.42 -6.68
N LEU A 40 1.38 11.16 -5.62
CA LEU A 40 1.17 11.82 -4.33
C LEU A 40 1.44 13.32 -4.39
N TYR A 41 2.46 13.76 -5.13
CA TYR A 41 2.72 15.19 -5.33
C TYR A 41 1.65 15.84 -6.21
N ASP A 42 1.25 15.19 -7.30
CA ASP A 42 0.15 15.68 -8.14
C ASP A 42 -1.15 15.78 -7.33
N HIS A 43 -1.36 14.88 -6.36
CA HIS A 43 -2.45 14.99 -5.41
C HIS A 43 -2.35 16.23 -4.52
N LYS A 44 -1.20 16.41 -3.87
CA LYS A 44 -0.93 17.57 -3.02
C LYS A 44 -1.07 18.90 -3.75
N GLU A 45 -0.69 18.93 -5.03
CA GLU A 45 -0.78 20.10 -5.90
C GLU A 45 -2.18 20.30 -6.49
N GLY A 46 -3.14 19.41 -6.21
CA GLY A 46 -4.53 19.51 -6.67
C GLY A 46 -4.75 19.15 -8.14
N LYS A 47 -3.76 18.55 -8.81
CA LYS A 47 -3.87 18.08 -10.21
C LYS A 47 -4.70 16.80 -10.31
N ILE A 48 -4.65 15.97 -9.27
CA ILE A 48 -5.44 14.74 -9.14
C ILE A 48 -6.03 14.70 -7.74
N ARG A 49 -7.23 14.15 -7.59
CA ARG A 49 -7.78 13.81 -6.27
C ARG A 49 -7.62 12.32 -6.02
N LEU A 50 -6.89 11.98 -4.98
CA LEU A 50 -6.82 10.64 -4.41
C LEU A 50 -7.63 10.65 -3.11
N ASP A 51 -8.32 9.55 -2.83
CA ASP A 51 -9.02 9.33 -1.56
C ASP A 51 -8.22 8.41 -0.63
N GLY A 52 -7.28 7.64 -1.18
CA GLY A 52 -6.44 6.73 -0.41
C GLY A 52 -5.38 6.03 -1.23
N VAL A 53 -4.51 5.28 -0.55
CA VAL A 53 -3.39 4.54 -1.13
C VAL A 53 -3.39 3.10 -0.63
N ILE A 54 -3.10 2.15 -1.51
CA ILE A 54 -2.72 0.79 -1.14
C ILE A 54 -1.35 0.53 -1.78
N THR A 55 -0.37 0.08 -1.00
CA THR A 55 1.00 -0.14 -1.49
C THR A 55 1.51 -1.49 -1.03
N ASP A 56 2.29 -2.17 -1.88
CA ASP A 56 3.20 -3.19 -1.40
C ASP A 56 4.22 -2.59 -0.44
N VAL A 57 4.79 -3.41 0.44
CA VAL A 57 5.84 -3.02 1.39
C VAL A 57 7.20 -3.01 0.70
N PHE A 58 7.52 -4.08 -0.03
CA PHE A 58 8.83 -4.27 -0.68
C PHE A 58 8.65 -4.13 -2.17
N MET A 59 9.32 -3.16 -2.75
CA MET A 59 9.24 -2.84 -4.17
C MET A 59 10.46 -2.01 -4.56
N PRO A 60 10.82 -1.93 -5.84
CA PRO A 60 11.90 -1.07 -6.30
C PRO A 60 11.63 0.42 -6.03
N HIS A 61 12.71 1.16 -5.83
CA HIS A 61 12.71 2.61 -5.79
C HIS A 61 12.29 3.21 -7.14
N ALA A 62 12.87 2.74 -8.24
CA ALA A 62 12.65 3.26 -9.60
C ALA A 62 12.89 2.16 -10.66
N ASP A 63 12.49 2.41 -11.90
CA ASP A 63 12.78 1.48 -12.98
C ASP A 63 14.30 1.33 -13.19
N ARG A 64 14.80 0.10 -13.05
CA ARG A 64 16.18 -0.30 -13.42
C ARG A 64 17.31 0.46 -12.71
N ALA A 65 17.15 0.83 -11.44
CA ALA A 65 18.29 1.35 -10.70
C ALA A 65 19.29 0.22 -10.38
N PRO A 66 20.61 0.39 -10.66
CA PRO A 66 21.61 -0.68 -10.51
C PRO A 66 21.87 -1.12 -9.06
N TRP A 67 21.32 -0.39 -8.09
CA TRP A 67 21.38 -0.65 -6.65
C TRP A 67 20.01 -1.02 -6.08
N ASP A 68 19.01 -1.18 -6.95
CA ASP A 68 17.61 -1.35 -6.59
C ASP A 68 17.31 -2.83 -6.50
N GLU A 69 17.68 -3.39 -5.36
CA GLU A 69 17.18 -4.70 -4.97
C GLU A 69 15.68 -4.56 -4.70
N ALA A 70 14.85 -5.40 -5.31
CA ALA A 70 13.39 -5.49 -5.08
C ALA A 70 13.02 -5.90 -3.62
N ASP A 71 13.96 -5.73 -2.69
CA ASP A 71 13.92 -6.08 -1.29
C ASP A 71 14.16 -4.83 -0.40
N GLN A 72 13.99 -3.64 -0.99
CA GLN A 72 13.90 -2.38 -0.25
C GLN A 72 12.46 -2.12 0.19
N PRO A 73 12.23 -1.66 1.44
CA PRO A 73 10.89 -1.40 1.97
C PRO A 73 10.35 -0.05 1.46
N CYS A 74 10.37 0.16 0.15
CA CYS A 74 9.99 1.41 -0.47
C CYS A 74 8.50 1.75 -0.29
N GLY A 75 7.65 0.73 -0.06
CA GLY A 75 6.27 0.90 0.38
C GLY A 75 6.11 1.71 1.66
N LEU A 76 7.04 1.55 2.60
CA LEU A 76 7.03 2.34 3.83
C LEU A 76 7.23 3.84 3.54
N ARG A 77 8.05 4.19 2.54
CA ARG A 77 8.20 5.59 2.12
C ARG A 77 6.92 6.13 1.51
N VAL A 78 6.22 5.34 0.70
CA VAL A 78 4.89 5.69 0.16
C VAL A 78 3.89 5.92 1.30
N LYS A 79 3.84 5.02 2.28
CA LYS A 79 2.99 5.15 3.48
C LYS A 79 3.26 6.44 4.24
N ILE A 80 4.51 6.73 4.57
CA ILE A 80 4.90 7.96 5.29
C ILE A 80 4.49 9.21 4.49
N GLN A 81 4.73 9.22 3.19
CA GLN A 81 4.43 10.37 2.34
C GLN A 81 2.91 10.59 2.19
N ALA A 82 2.14 9.51 2.02
CA ALA A 82 0.68 9.58 1.95
C ALA A 82 0.08 10.16 3.24
N GLU A 83 0.52 9.67 4.41
CA GLU A 83 0.05 10.19 5.71
C GLU A 83 0.42 11.67 5.90
N LYS A 84 1.62 12.08 5.50
CA LYS A 84 2.05 13.49 5.51
C LYS A 84 1.15 14.37 4.65
N PHE A 85 0.55 13.82 3.60
CA PHE A 85 -0.37 14.52 2.70
C PHE A 85 -1.84 14.37 3.11
N GLY A 86 -2.11 13.76 4.27
CA GLY A 86 -3.48 13.59 4.76
C GLY A 86 -4.26 12.47 4.06
N LEU A 87 -3.58 11.57 3.34
CA LEU A 87 -4.19 10.41 2.71
C LEU A 87 -4.06 9.17 3.61
N PRO A 88 -5.16 8.44 3.86
CA PRO A 88 -5.06 7.11 4.45
C PRO A 88 -4.32 6.18 3.49
N CYS A 89 -3.46 5.34 4.05
CA CYS A 89 -2.65 4.40 3.27
C CYS A 89 -2.59 3.04 3.97
N ILE A 90 -2.86 1.97 3.23
CA ILE A 90 -2.74 0.60 3.71
C ILE A 90 -1.57 -0.08 3.02
N MET A 91 -0.71 -0.72 3.80
CA MET A 91 0.34 -1.59 3.26
C MET A 91 -0.22 -3.01 3.11
N CYS A 92 -0.01 -3.64 1.95
CA CYS A 92 -0.52 -4.97 1.60
C CYS A 92 0.63 -5.82 1.05
N THR A 93 1.04 -6.84 1.80
CA THR A 93 2.26 -7.62 1.53
C THR A 93 1.96 -9.09 1.33
N ALA A 94 2.83 -9.81 0.60
CA ALA A 94 2.79 -11.26 0.45
C ALA A 94 3.43 -12.02 1.63
N GLY A 95 3.55 -11.37 2.79
CA GLY A 95 3.91 -11.98 4.06
C GLY A 95 5.40 -12.09 4.36
N HIS A 96 5.75 -12.98 5.30
CA HIS A 96 7.02 -12.98 6.04
C HIS A 96 8.22 -13.61 5.29
N HIS A 97 8.30 -13.46 3.98
CA HIS A 97 9.40 -14.01 3.19
C HIS A 97 10.68 -13.15 3.22
N HIS A 98 10.57 -11.87 3.61
CA HIS A 98 11.72 -10.97 3.82
C HIS A 98 12.35 -11.07 5.22
N GLY A 99 11.88 -11.99 6.07
CA GLY A 99 12.46 -12.28 7.38
C GLY A 99 12.64 -11.04 8.27
N ALA A 100 13.87 -10.81 8.76
CA ALA A 100 14.19 -9.71 9.65
C ALA A 100 13.89 -8.31 9.07
N LYS A 101 13.90 -8.16 7.73
CA LYS A 101 13.56 -6.90 7.07
C LYS A 101 12.08 -6.56 7.21
N TYR A 102 11.21 -7.56 7.36
CA TYR A 102 9.78 -7.36 7.57
C TYR A 102 9.44 -7.12 9.04
N GLU A 103 10.13 -7.78 9.97
CA GLU A 103 9.82 -7.73 11.41
C GLU A 103 9.93 -6.33 12.04
N TRP A 104 10.93 -5.54 11.65
CA TRP A 104 11.02 -4.17 12.17
C TRP A 104 9.90 -3.27 11.63
N ILE A 105 9.40 -3.53 10.41
CA ILE A 105 8.26 -2.82 9.82
C ILE A 105 6.98 -3.21 10.56
N ASN A 106 6.79 -4.49 10.87
CA ASN A 106 5.73 -4.97 11.76
C ASN A 106 5.74 -4.23 13.10
N GLY A 107 6.91 -4.18 13.75
CA GLY A 107 7.11 -3.47 15.02
C GLY A 107 6.77 -1.98 14.91
N LEU A 108 7.20 -1.32 13.83
CA LEU A 108 6.87 0.07 13.56
C LEU A 108 5.37 0.27 13.34
N CYS A 109 4.70 -0.58 12.57
CA CYS A 109 3.27 -0.47 12.31
C CYS A 109 2.46 -0.56 13.62
N ARG A 110 2.80 -1.53 14.48
CA ARG A 110 2.18 -1.66 15.81
C ARG A 110 2.42 -0.43 16.67
N PHE A 111 3.63 0.12 16.68
CA PHE A 111 3.96 1.33 17.42
C PHE A 111 3.18 2.56 16.92
N MET A 112 3.05 2.70 15.60
CA MET A 112 2.36 3.83 14.96
C MET A 112 0.84 3.67 14.92
N GLY A 113 0.30 2.50 15.28
CA GLY A 113 -1.11 2.17 15.07
C GLY A 113 -1.50 2.11 13.59
N TRP A 114 -0.55 1.75 12.72
CA TRP A 114 -0.81 1.59 11.30
C TRP A 114 -1.30 0.18 10.99
N GLU A 115 -2.35 0.14 10.17
CA GLU A 115 -2.87 -1.10 9.60
C GLU A 115 -1.96 -1.59 8.46
N MET A 116 -1.64 -2.87 8.51
CA MET A 116 -0.93 -3.60 7.46
C MET A 116 -1.61 -4.95 7.25
N VAL A 117 -1.79 -5.31 5.99
CA VAL A 117 -2.45 -6.55 5.57
C VAL A 117 -1.40 -7.53 5.08
N ASP A 118 -1.26 -8.65 5.77
CA ASP A 118 -0.37 -9.77 5.43
C ASP A 118 -1.11 -10.83 4.60
N GLY A 119 -0.44 -11.42 3.60
CA GLY A 119 -0.95 -12.46 2.72
C GLY A 119 -1.29 -13.77 3.44
N TYR A 120 -0.61 -14.10 4.54
CA TYR A 120 -0.95 -15.27 5.36
C TYR A 120 -1.91 -14.89 6.50
N PRO A 121 -2.96 -15.68 6.79
CA PRO A 121 -3.74 -15.53 8.01
C PRO A 121 -2.86 -15.82 9.25
N ASP A 122 -3.17 -15.15 10.36
CA ASP A 122 -2.37 -15.16 11.60
C ASP A 122 -1.88 -16.57 12.01
N GLY A 123 -0.56 -16.73 12.15
CA GLY A 123 0.06 -17.88 12.80
C GLY A 123 0.86 -18.82 11.90
N ASP A 124 0.81 -18.64 10.58
CA ASP A 124 1.58 -19.45 9.66
C ASP A 124 3.01 -18.91 9.48
N ILE A 125 4.00 -19.65 9.98
CA ILE A 125 5.43 -19.33 9.94
C ILE A 125 6.01 -19.74 8.57
N TYR A 126 5.29 -19.47 7.47
CA TYR A 126 5.82 -19.74 6.15
C TYR A 126 6.85 -18.66 5.82
N HIS A 127 8.08 -19.11 5.55
CA HIS A 127 9.17 -18.26 5.08
C HIS A 127 9.11 -17.99 3.57
N ASP A 128 8.12 -18.54 2.88
CA ASP A 128 7.91 -18.39 1.44
C ASP A 128 6.93 -17.26 1.14
N GLU A 129 7.09 -16.61 -0.01
CA GLU A 129 6.18 -15.58 -0.49
C GLU A 129 4.77 -16.16 -0.66
N ALA A 130 3.75 -15.50 -0.11
CA ALA A 130 2.36 -15.90 -0.32
C ALA A 130 2.02 -15.83 -1.81
N PRO A 131 1.39 -16.87 -2.38
CA PRO A 131 1.03 -16.86 -3.80
C PRO A 131 0.00 -15.79 -4.15
N HIS A 132 -0.74 -15.29 -3.15
CA HIS A 132 -1.78 -14.29 -3.28
C HIS A 132 -1.69 -13.29 -2.13
N LYS A 133 -1.92 -12.01 -2.44
CA LYS A 133 -2.08 -10.97 -1.42
C LYS A 133 -3.56 -10.78 -1.08
N ARG A 134 -3.83 -10.23 0.11
CA ARG A 134 -5.22 -10.01 0.59
C ARG A 134 -5.76 -8.64 0.21
N TRP A 135 -5.75 -8.33 -1.08
CA TRP A 135 -6.17 -7.04 -1.63
C TRP A 135 -7.58 -6.61 -1.22
N SER A 136 -8.53 -7.55 -1.14
CA SER A 136 -9.89 -7.27 -0.67
C SER A 136 -9.93 -6.76 0.77
N SER A 137 -9.09 -7.32 1.65
CA SER A 137 -8.95 -6.85 3.02
C SER A 137 -8.31 -5.46 3.06
N ALA A 138 -7.26 -5.23 2.27
CA ALA A 138 -6.60 -3.93 2.20
C ALA A 138 -7.56 -2.82 1.74
N LEU A 139 -8.37 -3.11 0.72
CA LEU A 139 -9.41 -2.20 0.25
C LEU A 139 -10.46 -1.92 1.34
N ALA A 140 -10.94 -2.95 2.04
CA ALA A 140 -11.92 -2.79 3.10
C ALA A 140 -11.40 -1.90 4.24
N PHE A 141 -10.18 -2.15 4.71
CA PHE A 141 -9.55 -1.32 5.74
C PHE A 141 -9.38 0.13 5.29
N LEU A 142 -8.96 0.35 4.04
CA LEU A 142 -8.81 1.69 3.49
C LEU A 142 -10.16 2.43 3.45
N GLN A 143 -11.21 1.78 2.99
CA GLN A 143 -12.57 2.34 2.95
C GLN A 143 -13.08 2.71 4.35
N THR A 144 -12.79 1.88 5.36
CA THR A 144 -13.08 2.19 6.76
C THR A 144 -12.33 3.45 7.21
N GLN A 145 -11.03 3.55 6.94
CA GLN A 145 -10.24 4.74 7.31
C GLN A 145 -10.74 6.02 6.63
N ILE A 146 -11.09 5.95 5.34
CA ILE A 146 -11.67 7.07 4.59
C ILE A 146 -12.98 7.52 5.24
N SER A 147 -13.87 6.58 5.55
CA SER A 147 -15.18 6.87 6.15
C SER A 147 -15.04 7.52 7.53
N LEU A 148 -14.12 7.02 8.36
CA LEU A 148 -13.85 7.59 9.69
C LEU A 148 -13.30 9.01 9.62
N ARG A 149 -12.44 9.32 8.63
CA ARG A 149 -11.92 10.69 8.41
C ARG A 149 -13.04 11.65 8.03
N ILE A 150 -13.91 11.26 7.09
CA ILE A 150 -15.07 12.08 6.69
C ILE A 150 -15.97 12.39 7.90
N ILE A 151 -16.27 11.39 8.73
CA ILE A 151 -17.08 11.60 9.93
C ILE A 151 -16.40 12.58 10.88
N LYS A 152 -15.09 12.43 11.10
CA LYS A 152 -14.33 13.32 11.98
C LYS A 152 -14.41 14.78 11.50
N ASP A 153 -14.19 15.02 10.21
CA ASP A 153 -14.21 16.36 9.60
C ASP A 153 -15.60 17.02 9.66
N LEU A 154 -16.69 16.23 9.67
CA LEU A 154 -18.06 16.73 9.83
C LEU A 154 -18.42 17.07 11.29
N THR A 155 -17.65 16.55 12.26
CA THR A 155 -17.92 16.72 13.70
C THR A 155 -16.97 17.67 14.41
N SER A 156 -15.92 18.15 13.74
CA SER A 156 -14.95 19.14 14.22
C SER A 156 -15.29 20.56 13.76
#